data_AF-A0A6P2QSR0-F1
#
_entry.id   AF-A0A6P2QSR0-F1
#
_cell.length_a   1.000
_cell.length_b   1.000
_cell.length_c   1.000
_cell.angle_alpha   90.00
_cell.angle_beta   90.00
_cell.angle_gamma   90.00
#
_symmetry.space_group_name_H-M   'P 1'
#
loop_
_entity.id
_entity.type
_entity.pdbx_description
1 polymer ?
#
loop_
_entity_poly.entity_id
_entity_poly.type
_entity_poly.pdbx_seq_one_letter_code
_entity_poly.pdbx_strand_id
1 'polypeptide(L)'
;MIRVVERQANGYREYPPEAEILLALISIAQQAGFTLEQIRQLLPVGPGAWDHGALLDALKQKVNEIDSIRKRLDHTRAQLVTAIESIEDRPDGIECVDNKKRVLDRLREAGITPDLRKLDGSTTG
;
A
#
# COMPACT_ATOMS: atom_id res chain seq x y z
N MET A 1 20.66 -1.85 -22.55
CA MET A 1 20.64 -0.59 -23.33
C MET A 1 19.26 -0.44 -23.95
N ILE A 2 18.57 0.68 -23.70
CA ILE A 2 17.25 0.96 -24.29
C ILE A 2 17.48 1.49 -25.71
N ARG A 3 16.84 0.86 -26.71
CA ARG A 3 16.91 1.30 -28.11
C ARG A 3 16.27 2.67 -28.25
N VAL A 4 17.05 3.59 -28.80
CA VAL A 4 16.68 4.96 -29.12
C VAL A 4 15.65 4.92 -30.25
N VAL A 5 14.46 5.47 -29.97
CA VAL A 5 13.41 5.81 -30.95
C VAL A 5 14.04 6.61 -32.09
N GLU A 6 13.72 6.26 -33.35
CA GLU A 6 14.19 7.02 -34.51
C GLU A 6 13.87 8.50 -34.32
N ARG A 7 14.91 9.33 -34.40
CA ARG A 7 14.78 10.79 -34.29
C ARG A 7 14.29 11.32 -35.64
N GLN A 8 13.15 12.02 -35.65
CA GLN A 8 12.85 12.91 -36.76
C GLN A 8 13.91 14.03 -36.84
N ALA A 9 14.15 14.55 -38.04
CA ALA A 9 15.20 15.54 -38.34
C ALA A 9 15.08 16.87 -37.56
N ASN A 10 13.97 17.09 -36.86
CA ASN A 10 13.63 18.26 -36.05
C ASN A 10 13.82 18.05 -34.53
N GLY A 11 14.27 16.87 -34.09
CA GLY A 11 14.62 16.60 -32.68
C GLY A 11 13.44 16.33 -31.74
N TYR A 12 12.21 16.29 -32.25
CA TYR A 12 11.02 15.95 -31.46
C TYR A 12 10.71 14.45 -31.49
N ARG A 13 10.12 13.96 -30.39
CA ARG A 13 9.54 12.62 -30.33
C ARG A 13 8.09 12.72 -30.73
N GLU A 14 7.72 12.01 -31.78
CA GLU A 14 6.34 11.84 -32.18
C GLU A 14 5.76 10.66 -31.39
N TYR A 15 4.77 10.94 -30.55
CA TYR A 15 4.11 9.92 -29.74
C TYR A 15 2.78 9.57 -30.40
N PRO A 16 2.57 8.31 -30.80
CA PRO A 16 1.29 7.90 -31.37
C PRO A 16 0.22 7.88 -30.26
N PRO A 17 -1.09 7.94 -30.59
CA PRO A 17 -2.18 7.94 -29.61
C PRO A 17 -2.11 6.78 -28.61
N GLU A 18 -1.59 5.63 -29.01
CA GLU A 18 -1.37 4.45 -28.17
C GLU A 18 -0.37 4.72 -27.01
N ALA A 19 0.51 5.72 -27.15
CA ALA A 19 1.44 6.12 -26.09
C ALA A 19 0.71 6.70 -24.88
N GLU A 20 -0.45 7.33 -25.06
CA GLU A 20 -1.23 7.89 -23.96
C GLU A 20 -1.81 6.78 -23.08
N ILE A 21 -2.35 5.73 -23.70
CA ILE A 21 -2.85 4.51 -23.02
C ILE A 21 -1.70 3.81 -22.28
N LEU A 22 -0.54 3.72 -22.92
CA LEU A 22 0.65 3.11 -22.32
C LEU A 22 1.12 3.89 -21.08
N LEU A 23 1.16 5.23 -21.15
CA LEU A 23 1.54 6.08 -20.02
C LEU A 23 0.52 5.97 -18.87
N ALA A 24 -0.77 5.88 -19.18
CA ALA A 24 -1.80 5.64 -18.17
C ALA A 24 -1.59 4.29 -17.47
N LEU A 25 -1.28 3.23 -18.23
CA LEU A 25 -0.98 1.91 -17.67
C LEU A 25 0.27 1.93 -16.78
N ILE A 26 1.34 2.60 -17.21
CA ILE A 26 2.55 2.80 -16.41
C ILE A 26 2.23 3.52 -15.10
N SER A 27 1.42 4.59 -15.16
CA SER A 27 1.02 5.35 -13.98
C SER A 27 0.26 4.50 -12.97
N ILE A 28 -0.70 3.71 -13.44
CA ILE A 28 -1.47 2.77 -12.59
C ILE A 28 -0.54 1.73 -11.96
N ALA A 29 0.40 1.16 -12.72
CA ALA A 29 1.36 0.20 -12.20
C ALA A 29 2.28 0.82 -11.14
N GLN A 30 2.78 2.04 -11.35
CA GLN A 30 3.60 2.74 -10.35
C GLN A 30 2.82 3.04 -9.07
N GLN A 31 1.55 3.45 -9.18
CA GLN A 31 0.67 3.65 -8.02
C GLN A 31 0.41 2.34 -7.26
N ALA A 32 0.33 1.21 -7.98
CA ALA A 32 0.22 -0.13 -7.40
C ALA A 32 1.56 -0.67 -6.83
N GLY A 33 2.65 0.12 -6.89
CA GLY A 33 3.95 -0.23 -6.32
C GLY A 33 4.83 -1.11 -7.21
N PHE A 34 4.61 -1.12 -8.53
CA PHE A 34 5.57 -1.69 -9.48
C PHE A 34 6.76 -0.74 -9.69
N THR A 35 7.96 -1.31 -9.74
CA THR A 35 9.16 -0.57 -10.14
C THR A 35 9.18 -0.35 -11.65
N LEU A 36 9.91 0.68 -12.12
CA LEU A 36 10.07 0.93 -13.56
C LEU A 36 10.71 -0.24 -14.31
N GLU A 37 11.57 -1.03 -13.65
CA GLU A 37 12.19 -2.21 -14.26
C GLU A 37 11.17 -3.33 -14.46
N GLN A 38 10.34 -3.61 -13.45
CA GLN A 38 9.22 -4.55 -13.59
C GLN A 38 8.27 -4.08 -14.69
N ILE A 39 7.90 -2.79 -14.71
CA ILE A 39 7.04 -2.25 -15.76
C ILE A 39 7.64 -2.47 -17.15
N ARG A 40 8.94 -2.19 -17.35
CA ARG A 40 9.60 -2.40 -18.66
C ARG A 40 9.54 -3.84 -19.16
N GLN A 41 9.65 -4.82 -18.26
CA GLN A 41 9.55 -6.25 -18.61
C GLN A 41 8.10 -6.66 -18.94
N LEU A 42 7.13 -5.86 -18.52
CA LEU A 42 5.70 -6.12 -18.61
C LEU A 42 5.01 -5.37 -19.76
N LEU A 43 5.67 -4.36 -20.35
CA LEU A 43 5.11 -3.56 -21.44
C LEU A 43 5.32 -4.20 -22.82
N PRO A 44 4.31 -4.15 -23.71
CA PRO A 44 4.39 -4.68 -25.07
C PRO A 44 5.11 -3.71 -26.02
N VAL A 45 6.28 -3.20 -25.64
CA VAL A 45 7.01 -2.15 -26.39
C VAL A 45 8.40 -2.56 -26.87
N GLY A 46 8.79 -3.82 -26.63
CA GLY A 46 10.06 -4.38 -27.10
C GLY A 46 9.87 -5.38 -28.25
N PRO A 47 10.91 -5.64 -29.08
CA PRO A 47 10.86 -6.61 -30.18
C PRO A 47 10.81 -8.09 -29.72
N GLY A 48 10.50 -8.34 -28.44
CA GLY A 48 10.45 -9.67 -27.85
C GLY A 48 9.02 -10.17 -27.70
N ALA A 49 8.86 -11.50 -27.63
CA ALA A 49 7.59 -12.13 -27.34
C ALA A 49 7.07 -11.65 -25.97
N TRP A 50 5.85 -11.12 -25.97
CA TRP A 50 5.16 -10.69 -24.75
C TRP A 50 4.83 -11.92 -23.89
N ASP A 51 5.48 -12.04 -22.73
CA ASP A 51 5.12 -13.07 -21.75
C ASP A 51 3.88 -12.63 -20.95
N HIS A 52 2.72 -12.99 -21.49
CA HIS A 52 1.43 -12.70 -20.87
C HIS A 52 1.28 -13.40 -19.51
N GLY A 53 1.92 -14.55 -19.33
CA GLY A 53 1.86 -15.34 -18.10
C GLY A 53 2.58 -14.62 -16.96
N ALA A 54 3.82 -14.21 -17.19
CA ALA A 54 4.60 -13.44 -16.23
C ALA A 54 3.91 -12.12 -15.84
N LEU A 55 3.28 -11.43 -16.79
CA LEU A 55 2.48 -10.24 -16.52
C LEU A 55 1.29 -10.53 -15.62
N LEU A 56 0.50 -11.55 -15.96
CA LEU A 56 -0.68 -11.91 -15.20
C LEU A 56 -0.31 -12.30 -13.77
N ASP A 57 0.77 -13.05 -13.58
CA ASP A 57 1.24 -13.46 -12.27
C ASP A 57 1.75 -12.27 -11.45
N ALA A 58 2.49 -11.35 -12.06
CA ALA A 58 2.96 -10.14 -11.39
C ALA A 58 1.79 -9.23 -10.96
N LEU A 59 0.76 -9.09 -11.79
CA LEU A 59 -0.47 -8.35 -11.45
C LEU A 59 -1.23 -9.02 -10.30
N LYS A 60 -1.43 -10.34 -10.34
CA LYS A 60 -2.08 -11.09 -9.26
C LYS A 60 -1.32 -10.97 -7.95
N GLN A 61 0.01 -11.06 -7.99
CA GLN A 61 0.85 -10.89 -6.82
C GLN A 61 0.69 -9.49 -6.21
N LYS A 62 0.64 -8.44 -7.04
CA LYS A 62 0.37 -7.08 -6.55
C LYS A 62 -1.02 -6.91 -5.94
N VAL A 63 -2.04 -7.54 -6.51
CA VAL A 63 -3.38 -7.56 -5.90
C VAL A 63 -3.32 -8.20 -4.50
N ASN A 64 -2.65 -9.34 -4.36
CA ASN A 64 -2.50 -10.02 -3.06
C ASN A 64 -1.74 -9.17 -2.02
N GLU A 65 -0.71 -8.44 -2.46
CA GLU A 65 0.02 -7.50 -1.60
C GLU A 65 -0.88 -6.35 -1.13
N ILE A 66 -1.65 -5.74 -2.05
CA ILE A 66 -2.61 -4.68 -1.74
C ILE A 66 -3.67 -5.20 -0.75
N ASP A 67 -4.20 -6.40 -0.97
CA ASP A 67 -5.21 -6.98 -0.09
C ASP A 67 -4.65 -7.30 1.30
N SER A 68 -3.39 -7.69 1.40
CA SER A 68 -2.70 -7.87 2.69
C SER A 68 -2.56 -6.55 3.44
N ILE A 69 -2.23 -5.47 2.73
CA ILE A 69 -2.16 -4.11 3.31
C ILE A 69 -3.56 -3.66 3.75
N ARG A 70 -4.59 -3.86 2.91
CA ARG A 70 -5.98 -3.52 3.24
C ARG A 70 -6.46 -4.23 4.50
N LYS A 71 -6.26 -5.55 4.60
CA LYS A 71 -6.61 -6.32 5.81
C LYS A 71 -5.96 -5.74 7.07
N ARG A 72 -4.69 -5.35 6.99
CA ARG A 72 -4.00 -4.70 8.11
C ARG A 72 -4.62 -3.35 8.45
N LEU A 73 -4.93 -2.53 7.44
CA LEU A 73 -5.58 -1.23 7.63
C LEU A 73 -6.99 -1.37 8.22
N ASP A 74 -7.78 -2.32 7.75
CA ASP A 74 -9.12 -2.61 8.26
C ASP A 74 -9.07 -3.06 9.73
N HIS A 75 -8.10 -3.92 10.06
CA HIS A 75 -7.86 -4.32 11.44
C HIS A 75 -7.50 -3.12 12.33
N THR A 76 -6.51 -2.32 11.93
CA THR A 76 -6.13 -1.11 12.68
C THR A 76 -7.28 -0.12 12.79
N ARG A 77 -8.08 0.05 11.73
CA ARG A 77 -9.27 0.91 11.76
C ARG A 77 -10.28 0.43 12.79
N ALA A 78 -10.58 -0.87 12.84
CA ALA A 78 -11.50 -1.43 13.82
C ALA A 78 -11.03 -1.17 15.25
N GLN A 79 -9.73 -1.37 15.52
CA GLN A 79 -9.13 -1.05 16.82
C GLN A 79 -9.32 0.42 17.20
N LEU A 80 -9.03 1.34 16.28
CA LEU A 80 -9.20 2.78 16.53
C LEU A 80 -10.66 3.18 16.78
N VAL A 81 -11.61 2.56 16.06
CA VAL A 81 -13.05 2.79 16.30
C VAL A 81 -13.42 2.33 17.71
N THR A 82 -13.01 1.13 18.13
CA THR A 82 -13.27 0.66 19.51
C THR A 82 -12.63 1.57 20.56
N ALA A 83 -11.45 2.13 20.28
CA ALA A 83 -10.82 3.10 21.16
C ALA A 83 -11.67 4.38 21.31
N ILE A 84 -12.18 4.91 20.20
CA ILE A 84 -13.07 6.09 20.19
C ILE A 84 -14.34 5.79 21.00
N GLU A 85 -15.04 4.69 20.70
CA GLU A 85 -16.25 4.28 21.42
C GLU A 85 -16.01 4.11 22.93
N SER A 86 -14.85 3.56 23.31
CA SER A 86 -14.50 3.43 24.73
C SER A 86 -14.41 4.77 25.44
N ILE A 87 -13.96 5.83 24.76
CA ILE A 87 -13.80 7.18 25.31
C ILE A 87 -15.14 7.91 25.31
N GLU A 88 -15.91 7.81 24.23
CA GLU A 88 -17.20 8.49 24.05
C GLU A 88 -18.30 7.91 24.95
N ASP A 89 -18.35 6.59 25.13
CA ASP A 89 -19.35 5.89 25.98
C ASP A 89 -19.02 6.00 27.48
N ARG A 90 -18.69 7.19 27.97
CA ARG A 90 -18.49 7.41 29.40
C ARG A 90 -19.85 7.33 30.13
N PRO A 91 -20.05 6.42 31.09
CA PRO A 91 -21.26 6.37 31.89
C PRO A 91 -21.41 7.61 32.79
N ASP A 92 -22.64 8.10 32.95
CA ASP A 92 -22.92 9.19 33.88
C ASP A 92 -22.63 8.78 35.33
N GLY A 93 -22.04 9.70 36.10
CA GLY A 93 -21.73 9.47 37.52
C GLY A 93 -20.53 8.56 37.81
N ILE A 94 -19.77 8.14 36.79
CA ILE A 94 -18.53 7.38 37.02
C ILE A 94 -17.38 8.28 37.49
N GLU A 95 -16.66 7.82 38.51
CA GLU A 95 -15.43 8.43 38.98
C GLU A 95 -14.33 8.39 37.91
N CYS A 96 -13.46 9.40 37.93
CA CYS A 96 -12.41 9.57 36.90
C CYS A 96 -11.45 8.37 36.83
N VAL A 97 -11.10 7.80 38.00
CA VAL A 97 -10.20 6.64 38.11
C VAL A 97 -10.83 5.38 37.53
N ASP A 98 -12.11 5.15 37.79
CA ASP A 98 -12.84 3.99 37.29
C ASP A 98 -13.10 4.09 35.79
N ASN A 99 -13.40 5.28 35.27
CA ASN A 99 -13.49 5.51 33.83
C ASN A 99 -12.17 5.21 33.12
N LYS A 100 -11.04 5.66 33.68
CA LYS A 100 -9.71 5.38 33.12
C LYS A 100 -9.44 3.88 33.05
N LYS A 101 -9.75 3.13 34.11
CA LYS A 101 -9.58 1.68 34.15
C LYS A 101 -10.45 0.99 33.09
N ARG A 102 -11.74 1.35 33.02
CA ARG A 102 -12.70 0.85 32.00
C ARG A 102 -12.18 1.06 30.58
N VAL A 103 -11.70 2.27 30.27
CA VAL A 103 -11.13 2.60 28.94
C VAL A 103 -9.92 1.72 28.66
N LEU A 104 -8.97 1.63 29.59
CA LEU A 104 -7.76 0.80 29.42
C LEU A 104 -8.07 -0.68 29.22
N ASP A 105 -9.06 -1.22 29.93
CA ASP A 105 -9.49 -2.61 29.79
C ASP A 105 -10.11 -2.87 28.40
N ARG A 106 -11.00 -1.97 27.91
CA ARG A 106 -11.57 -2.05 26.55
C ARG A 106 -10.51 -1.96 25.45
N LEU A 107 -9.51 -1.09 25.62
CA LEU A 107 -8.38 -0.99 24.67
C LEU A 107 -7.56 -2.28 24.61
N ARG A 108 -7.35 -2.92 25.77
CA ARG A 108 -6.66 -4.22 25.85
C ARG A 108 -7.47 -5.33 25.17
N GLU A 109 -8.78 -5.37 25.38
CA GLU A 109 -9.69 -6.32 24.72
C GLU A 109 -9.71 -6.14 23.20
N ALA A 110 -9.61 -4.90 22.71
CA ALA A 110 -9.47 -4.58 21.29
C ALA A 110 -8.09 -4.95 20.70
N GLY A 111 -7.18 -5.52 21.51
CA GLY A 111 -5.84 -5.88 21.07
C GLY A 111 -4.93 -4.67 20.82
N ILE A 112 -5.28 -3.48 21.33
CA ILE A 112 -4.38 -2.32 21.37
C ILE A 112 -3.45 -2.53 22.57
N THR A 113 -2.49 -3.42 22.39
CA THR A 113 -1.42 -3.65 23.34
C THR A 113 -0.15 -2.97 22.86
N PRO A 114 0.72 -2.52 23.78
CA PRO A 114 2.06 -2.11 23.40
C PRO A 114 2.76 -3.28 22.70
N ASP A 115 3.36 -3.02 21.54
CA ASP A 115 4.27 -3.96 20.88
C ASP A 115 5.54 -4.05 21.72
N LEU A 116 5.52 -4.93 22.72
CA LEU A 116 6.61 -5.06 23.69
C LEU A 116 7.95 -5.39 23.02
N ARG A 117 7.93 -5.94 21.79
CA ARG A 117 9.14 -6.21 20.99
C ARG A 117 9.87 -4.95 20.54
N LYS A 118 9.21 -3.79 20.53
CA LYS A 118 9.85 -2.48 20.21
C LYS A 118 10.50 -1.81 21.41
N LEU A 119 10.18 -2.24 22.63
CA LEU A 119 10.76 -1.68 23.86
C LEU A 119 12.14 -2.27 24.17
N ASP A 120 12.45 -3.44 23.60
CA ASP A 120 13.70 -4.17 23.83
C ASP A 120 14.85 -3.66 22.92
N GLY A 121 14.57 -2.79 21.95
CA GLY A 121 15.50 -2.36 20.90
C GLY A 121 16.15 -0.98 21.07
N SER A 122 15.85 -0.24 22.14
CA SER A 122 16.42 1.09 22.40
C SER A 122 17.35 1.11 23.61
N THR A 123 18.32 0.20 23.68
CA THR A 123 19.48 0.33 24.59
C THR A 123 20.75 -0.22 23.92
N THR A 124 21.32 0.52 22.97
CA THR A 124 22.72 0.46 22.50
C THR A 124 22.85 1.53 21.40
N GLY A 125 23.77 2.49 21.38
CA GLY A 125 24.83 2.97 22.27
C GLY A 125 25.38 4.23 21.60
#